data_AF-A0A8J5MDI6-F1
#
_entry.id   AF-A0A8J5MDI6-F1
#
_cell.length_a   1.000
_cell.length_b   1.000
_cell.length_c   1.000
_cell.angle_alpha   90.00
_cell.angle_beta   90.00
_cell.angle_gamma   90.00
#
_symmetry.space_group_name_H-M   'P 1'
#
loop_
_entity.id
_entity.type
_entity.pdbx_description
1 polymer ?
#
loop_
_entity_poly.entity_id
_entity_poly.type
_entity_poly.pdbx_seq_one_letter_code
_entity_poly.pdbx_strand_id
1 'polypeptide(L)'
;LVYAHSESAFEEQSVLLKKLSCKGGTKSFWEYFQSNWVASKEMWVRYYRNMHPHFRNTNNRLESNFGKIKLDLDGASTMKECLESLLRFNTRCENEYHASILSSFESGNANCSP
;
A
#
# COMPACT_ATOMS: atom_id res chain seq x y z
N LEU A 1 4.96 6.33 -17.45
CA LEU A 1 3.59 5.94 -17.09
C LEU A 1 3.19 6.45 -15.72
N VAL A 2 3.91 6.08 -14.65
CA VAL A 2 3.63 6.51 -13.27
C VAL A 2 3.51 8.03 -13.13
N TYR A 3 4.44 8.78 -13.72
CA TYR A 3 4.49 10.24 -13.60
C TYR A 3 3.71 11.00 -14.68
N ALA A 4 2.87 10.33 -15.47
CA ALA A 4 2.07 11.02 -16.48
C ALA A 4 1.18 12.08 -15.82
N HIS A 5 1.17 13.27 -16.41
CA HIS A 5 0.39 14.43 -15.92
C HIS A 5 -0.96 14.58 -16.61
N SER A 6 -1.22 13.77 -17.63
CA SER A 6 -2.49 13.72 -18.36
C SER A 6 -2.72 12.32 -18.93
N GLU A 7 -3.96 12.04 -19.32
CA GLU A 7 -4.31 10.78 -20.00
C GLU A 7 -3.59 10.64 -21.35
N SER A 8 -3.47 11.74 -22.10
CA SER A 8 -2.72 11.76 -23.37
C SER A 8 -1.23 11.40 -23.17
N ALA A 9 -0.56 11.97 -22.16
CA ALA A 9 0.83 11.65 -21.85
C ALA A 9 1.00 10.19 -21.39
N PHE A 10 -0.01 9.62 -20.73
CA PHE A 10 -0.02 8.22 -20.35
C PHE A 10 -0.16 7.31 -21.58
N GLU A 11 -1.05 7.65 -22.51
CA GLU A 11 -1.30 6.86 -23.71
C GLU A 11 -0.07 6.84 -24.63
N GLU A 12 0.58 7.98 -24.86
CA GLU A 12 1.82 8.07 -25.64
C GLU A 12 2.93 7.15 -25.09
N GLN A 13 3.12 7.18 -23.76
CA GLN A 13 4.10 6.31 -23.11
C GLN A 13 3.68 4.83 -23.11
N SER A 14 2.37 4.55 -23.10
CA SER A 14 1.82 3.19 -23.16
C SER A 14 2.07 2.56 -24.53
N VAL A 15 1.93 3.34 -25.61
CA VAL A 15 2.26 2.92 -26.97
C VAL A 15 3.74 2.56 -27.10
N LEU A 16 4.63 3.36 -26.51
CA LEU A 16 6.07 3.06 -26.49
C LEU A 16 6.37 1.77 -25.71
N LEU A 17 5.77 1.60 -24.53
CA LEU A 17 5.93 0.39 -23.72
C LEU A 17 5.41 -0.85 -24.47
N LYS A 18 4.27 -0.77 -25.14
CA LYS A 18 3.71 -1.83 -25.98
C LYS A 18 4.68 -2.22 -27.10
N LYS A 19 5.26 -1.24 -27.77
CA LYS A 19 6.24 -1.49 -28.85
C LYS A 19 7.49 -2.20 -28.35
N LEU A 20 7.99 -1.82 -27.17
CA LEU A 20 9.18 -2.43 -26.57
C LEU A 20 8.90 -3.84 -26.06
N SER A 21 7.81 -4.02 -25.34
CA SER A 21 7.42 -5.32 -24.75
C SER A 21 7.08 -6.37 -25.81
N CYS A 22 6.50 -5.96 -26.93
CA CYS A 22 6.13 -6.87 -28.03
C CYS A 22 7.26 -7.07 -29.07
N LYS A 23 8.45 -6.48 -28.88
CA LYS A 23 9.54 -6.47 -29.89
C LYS A 23 10.06 -7.87 -30.28
N GLY A 24 9.74 -8.91 -29.50
CA GLY A 24 10.09 -10.31 -29.77
C GLY A 24 8.91 -11.22 -30.11
N GLY A 25 7.73 -10.68 -30.43
CA GLY A 25 6.52 -11.46 -30.70
C GLY A 25 5.78 -11.94 -29.44
N THR A 26 6.45 -11.96 -28.28
CA THR A 26 5.83 -12.23 -26.98
C THR A 26 4.95 -11.06 -26.54
N LYS A 27 3.69 -11.34 -26.21
CA LYS A 27 2.72 -10.33 -25.72
C LYS A 27 2.34 -10.49 -24.25
N SER A 28 2.80 -11.56 -23.59
CA SER A 28 2.39 -11.91 -22.23
C SER A 28 2.61 -10.79 -21.22
N PHE A 29 3.73 -10.07 -21.31
CA PHE A 29 3.97 -8.90 -20.47
C PHE A 29 2.94 -7.78 -20.75
N TRP A 30 2.66 -7.49 -22.02
CA TRP A 30 1.72 -6.43 -22.38
C TRP A 30 0.30 -6.76 -21.93
N GLU A 31 -0.13 -8.02 -22.14
CA GLU A 31 -1.43 -8.52 -21.68
C GLU A 31 -1.54 -8.44 -20.16
N TYR A 32 -0.52 -8.90 -19.43
CA TYR A 32 -0.46 -8.78 -17.97
C TYR A 32 -0.51 -7.32 -17.52
N PHE A 33 0.26 -6.44 -18.17
CA PHE A 33 0.29 -5.02 -17.87
C PHE A 33 -1.09 -4.37 -18.08
N GLN A 34 -1.79 -4.71 -19.17
CA GLN A 34 -3.15 -4.22 -19.40
C GLN A 34 -4.13 -4.70 -18.33
N SER A 35 -4.16 -6.01 -18.06
CA SER A 35 -5.13 -6.60 -17.14
C SER A 35 -4.93 -6.20 -15.67
N ASN A 36 -3.69 -5.90 -15.26
CA ASN A 36 -3.37 -5.67 -13.84
C ASN A 36 -3.00 -4.22 -13.55
N TRP A 37 -2.15 -3.61 -14.38
CA TRP A 37 -1.63 -2.27 -14.14
C TRP A 37 -2.54 -1.20 -14.75
N VAL A 38 -2.90 -1.32 -16.03
CA VAL A 38 -3.77 -0.33 -16.69
C VAL A 38 -5.16 -0.33 -16.08
N ALA A 39 -5.72 -1.52 -15.78
CA ALA A 39 -7.01 -1.65 -15.09
C ALA A 39 -7.06 -0.93 -13.73
N SER A 40 -5.91 -0.70 -13.09
CA SER A 40 -5.78 -0.03 -11.79
C SER A 40 -5.07 1.33 -11.88
N LYS A 41 -4.96 1.93 -13.07
CA LYS A 41 -4.17 3.16 -13.32
C LYS A 41 -4.52 4.33 -12.40
N GLU A 42 -5.76 4.41 -11.95
CA GLU A 42 -6.24 5.45 -11.03
C GLU A 42 -5.52 5.42 -9.67
N MET A 43 -5.05 4.26 -9.21
CA MET A 43 -4.40 4.12 -7.91
C MET A 43 -2.92 4.57 -7.89
N TRP A 44 -2.24 4.55 -9.03
CA TRP A 44 -0.79 4.69 -9.09
C TRP A 44 -0.29 5.75 -10.07
N VAL A 45 -1.09 6.19 -11.04
CA VAL A 45 -0.70 7.27 -11.96
C VAL A 45 -0.90 8.63 -11.31
N ARG A 46 0.11 9.50 -11.46
CA ARG A 46 0.18 10.82 -10.80
C ARG A 46 -1.03 11.70 -11.06
N TYR A 47 -1.54 11.78 -12.29
CA TYR A 47 -2.65 12.68 -12.61
C TYR A 47 -3.97 12.28 -11.94
N TYR A 48 -4.20 11.01 -11.63
CA TYR A 48 -5.32 10.57 -10.80
C TYR A 48 -5.03 10.73 -9.30
N ARG A 49 -3.80 10.40 -8.88
CA ARG A 49 -3.41 10.43 -7.47
C ARG A 49 -3.35 11.85 -6.88
N ASN A 50 -3.10 12.87 -7.71
CA ASN A 50 -3.11 14.27 -7.28
C ASN A 50 -4.51 14.77 -6.84
N MET A 51 -5.59 14.07 -7.21
CA MET A 51 -6.97 14.43 -6.83
C MET A 51 -7.39 13.84 -5.47
N HIS A 52 -6.69 12.82 -4.97
CA HIS A 52 -7.01 12.23 -3.68
C HIS A 52 -6.20 12.92 -2.57
N PRO A 53 -6.84 13.41 -1.49
CA PRO A 53 -6.12 13.90 -0.32
C PRO A 53 -5.16 12.80 0.11
N HIS A 54 -3.87 13.11 0.09
CA HIS A 54 -2.82 12.13 0.31
C HIS A 54 -3.01 11.45 1.67
N PHE A 55 -3.69 10.31 1.67
CA PHE A 55 -3.58 9.36 2.77
C PHE A 55 -2.09 9.08 2.88
N ARG A 56 -1.50 9.41 4.04
CA ARG A 56 -0.06 9.24 4.35
C ARG A 56 0.34 7.74 4.43
N ASN A 57 -0.30 6.88 3.64
CA ASN A 57 0.01 5.47 3.41
C ASN A 57 1.16 5.39 2.41
N THR A 58 2.31 5.96 2.77
CA THR A 58 3.54 5.88 1.99
C THR A 58 4.06 4.43 2.01
N ASN A 59 4.68 3.97 0.91
CA ASN A 59 5.27 2.63 0.81
C ASN A 59 6.15 2.32 2.02
N ASN A 60 6.93 3.29 2.51
CA ASN A 60 7.77 3.15 3.69
C ASN A 60 6.99 2.72 4.95
N ARG A 61 5.75 3.18 5.14
CA ARG A 61 4.90 2.74 6.26
C ARG A 61 4.43 1.31 6.09
N LEU A 62 4.05 0.92 4.87
CA LEU A 62 3.65 -0.46 4.56
C LEU A 62 4.84 -1.42 4.69
N GLU A 63 5.98 -1.06 4.12
CA GLU A 63 7.22 -1.84 4.19
C GLU A 63 7.73 -1.98 5.63
N SER A 64 7.66 -0.90 6.44
CA SER A 64 7.99 -0.98 7.87
C SER A 64 7.06 -1.92 8.62
N ASN A 65 5.75 -1.91 8.31
CA ASN A 65 4.79 -2.81 8.91
C ASN A 65 5.06 -4.28 8.53
N PHE A 66 5.31 -4.54 7.25
CA PHE A 66 5.68 -5.88 6.78
C PHE A 66 7.02 -6.35 7.34
N GLY A 67 7.97 -5.44 7.57
CA GLY A 67 9.24 -5.75 8.24
C GLY A 67 9.03 -6.26 9.66
N LYS A 68 8.16 -5.61 10.44
CA LYS A 68 7.84 -6.05 11.82
C LYS A 68 7.17 -7.43 11.84
N ILE A 69 6.19 -7.65 10.97
CA ILE A 69 5.51 -8.95 10.86
C ILE A 69 6.51 -10.06 10.50
N LYS A 70 7.43 -9.80 9.57
CA LYS A 70 8.44 -10.79 9.17
C LYS A 70 9.43 -11.16 10.28
N LEU A 71 9.61 -10.32 11.32
CA LEU A 71 10.43 -10.69 12.47
C LEU A 71 9.76 -11.79 13.31
N ASP A 72 8.43 -11.85 13.30
CA ASP A 72 7.63 -12.82 14.05
C ASP A 72 7.29 -14.08 13.24
N LEU A 73 7.72 -14.16 11.97
CA LEU A 73 7.48 -15.28 11.07
C LEU A 73 8.80 -15.96 10.71
N ASP A 74 8.84 -17.28 10.80
CA ASP A 74 9.97 -18.09 10.32
C ASP A 74 9.67 -18.65 8.92
N GLY A 75 10.71 -18.94 8.13
CA GLY A 75 10.57 -19.59 6.83
C GLY A 75 9.97 -21.00 6.91
N ALA A 76 10.00 -21.60 8.10
CA ALA A 76 9.36 -22.88 8.41
C ALA A 76 7.91 -22.75 8.91
N SER A 77 7.39 -21.53 9.13
CA SER A 77 6.03 -21.31 9.63
C SER A 77 4.97 -21.75 8.60
N THR A 78 4.00 -22.52 9.07
CA THR A 78 2.82 -22.89 8.29
C THR A 78 1.91 -21.69 8.04
N MET A 79 1.06 -21.76 7.02
CA MET A 79 0.08 -20.69 6.72
C MET A 79 -0.81 -20.35 7.91
N LYS A 80 -1.16 -21.36 8.74
CA LYS A 80 -1.95 -21.16 9.95
C LYS A 80 -1.19 -20.31 10.97
N GLU A 81 0.06 -20.64 11.24
CA GLU A 81 0.92 -19.90 12.17
C GLU A 81 1.15 -18.47 11.67
N CYS A 82 1.33 -18.28 10.36
CA CYS A 82 1.42 -16.95 9.76
C CYS A 82 0.17 -16.09 10.01
N LEU A 83 -1.01 -16.67 9.86
CA LEU A 83 -2.28 -15.99 10.10
C LEU A 83 -2.48 -15.65 11.59
N GLU A 84 -2.13 -16.58 12.48
CA GLU A 84 -2.21 -16.36 13.93
C GLU A 84 -1.26 -15.24 14.38
N SER A 85 -0.03 -15.20 13.87
CA SER A 85 0.93 -14.12 14.16
C SER A 85 0.45 -12.77 13.64
N LEU A 86 -0.11 -12.72 12.42
CA LEU A 86 -0.70 -11.50 11.85
C LEU A 86 -1.85 -10.96 12.71
N LEU A 87 -2.77 -11.83 13.13
CA LEU A 87 -3.90 -11.45 13.98
C LEU A 87 -3.42 -10.94 15.34
N ARG A 88 -2.48 -11.65 15.98
CA ARG A 88 -1.89 -11.24 17.26
C ARG A 88 -1.23 -9.86 17.16
N PHE A 89 -0.46 -9.62 16.10
CA PHE A 89 0.18 -8.33 15.85
C PHE A 89 -0.86 -7.21 15.70
N ASN A 90 -1.90 -7.41 14.89
CA ASN A 90 -2.97 -6.42 14.71
C ASN A 90 -3.72 -6.14 16.02
N THR A 91 -4.13 -7.18 16.75
CA THR A 91 -4.80 -7.02 18.05
C THR A 91 -3.93 -6.27 19.05
N ARG A 92 -2.61 -6.54 19.07
CA ARG A 92 -1.68 -5.78 19.92
C ARG A 92 -1.64 -4.31 19.53
N CYS A 93 -1.51 -3.99 18.25
CA CYS A 93 -1.49 -2.60 17.78
C CYS A 93 -2.82 -1.87 18.06
N GLU A 94 -3.96 -2.55 17.90
CA GLU A 94 -5.28 -2.00 18.25
C GLU A 94 -5.37 -1.72 19.76
N ASN A 95 -4.93 -2.66 20.60
CA ASN A 95 -4.93 -2.47 22.04
C ASN A 95 -4.02 -1.31 22.49
N GLU A 96 -2.81 -1.21 21.92
CA GLU A 96 -1.89 -0.08 22.17
C GLU A 96 -2.51 1.25 21.73
N TYR A 97 -3.19 1.28 20.57
CA TYR A 97 -3.92 2.46 20.11
C TYR A 97 -5.05 2.83 21.07
N HIS A 98 -5.92 1.89 21.44
CA HIS A 98 -7.00 2.13 22.40
C HIS A 98 -6.47 2.60 23.75
N ALA A 99 -5.39 2.00 24.26
CA ALA A 99 -4.75 2.43 25.50
C ALA A 99 -4.21 3.87 25.39
N SER A 100 -3.56 4.23 24.28
CA SER A 100 -3.05 5.59 24.06
C SER A 100 -4.17 6.64 23.97
N ILE A 101 -5.29 6.29 23.35
CA ILE A 101 -6.48 7.15 23.27
C ILE A 101 -7.06 7.35 24.67
N LEU A 102 -7.30 6.27 25.41
CA LEU A 102 -7.83 6.31 26.78
C LEU A 102 -6.92 7.15 27.71
N SER A 103 -5.61 6.94 27.66
CA SER A 103 -4.63 7.73 28.42
C SER A 103 -4.66 9.21 28.05
N SER A 104 -4.86 9.53 26.76
CA SER A 104 -4.98 10.92 26.29
C SER A 104 -6.27 11.58 26.79
N PHE A 105 -7.38 10.84 26.88
CA PHE A 105 -8.63 11.31 27.48
C PHE A 105 -8.51 11.56 28.98
N GLU A 106 -7.86 10.66 29.73
CA GLU A 106 -7.63 10.81 31.17
C GLU A 106 -6.72 12.01 31.47
N SER A 107 -5.68 12.22 30.65
CA SER A 107 -4.77 13.36 30.76
C SER A 107 -5.44 14.70 30.39
N GLY A 108 -6.43 14.68 29.50
CA GLY A 108 -7.26 15.83 29.18
C GLY A 108 -8.26 16.18 30.29
N ASN A 109 -8.75 15.19 31.03
CA ASN A 109 -9.73 15.37 32.11
C ASN A 109 -9.07 15.81 33.44
N ALA A 110 -7.79 15.46 33.67
CA ALA A 110 -7.02 15.89 34.85
C ALA A 110 -6.68 17.40 34.85
N ASN A 111 -6.76 18.08 33.69
CA ASN A 111 -6.60 19.54 33.57
C ASN A 111 -7.92 20.32 33.77
N CYS A 112 -9.02 19.62 34.05
CA CYS A 112 -10.32 20.19 34.41
C CYS A 112 -10.75 19.67 35.79
N SER A 113 -10.04 20.07 36.84
CA SER A 113 -10.56 20.05 38.21
C SER A 113 -10.42 21.47 38.78
N PRO A 114 -11.46 22.00 39.45
CA PRO A 114 -11.58 23.43 39.81
C PRO A 114 -10.51 23.92 40.79
#